data_AF-A0A7K1EJ19-F1
#
_entry.id   AF-A0A7K1EJ19-F1
#
_cell.length_a   1.000
_cell.length_b   1.000
_cell.length_c   1.000
_cell.angle_alpha   90.00
_cell.angle_beta   90.00
_cell.angle_gamma   90.00
#
_symmetry.space_group_name_H-M   'P 1'
#
loop_
_entity.id
_entity.type
_entity.pdbx_description
1 polymer ?
#
loop_
_entity_poly.entity_id
_entity_poly.type
_entity_poly.pdbx_seq_one_letter_code
_entity_poly.pdbx_strand_id
1 'polypeptide(L)'
;MNTSRRVHPIQCALALLLLLVAGCVTTTSSTPTTPDSSSTATTTTTPMQLVPASGEKEVPCDAKAISASYGEKVKVEKCTETWAVGDTDRDSWNCEDEGCRQTRLYRFANNKWSDTAICLRELPLTRYASSCFVPNVGLATIDLIPPQDVACILWPANSQPKYVKETQCVFDESEVLKSFETKCEGFFEKTTLPLEKCHQGALVQQALVKLQELKYVRNVDIYFGPEMARAVFEFQTDNNLLRTGILDDETWKVLNP
;
A
#
# COMPACT_ATOMS: atom_id res chain seq x y z
N MET A 1 20.42 30.11 -39.03
CA MET A 1 19.12 29.90 -39.69
C MET A 1 18.07 29.70 -38.62
N ASN A 2 17.09 30.59 -38.62
CA ASN A 2 16.08 30.81 -37.60
C ASN A 2 14.80 30.12 -38.07
N THR A 3 14.16 29.27 -37.27
CA THR A 3 12.72 29.00 -37.38
C THR A 3 12.14 28.58 -36.03
N SER A 4 11.60 29.60 -35.37
CA SER A 4 10.58 29.51 -34.32
C SER A 4 9.30 28.86 -34.86
N ARG A 5 8.63 28.01 -34.07
CA ARG A 5 7.17 27.87 -34.14
C ARG A 5 6.55 28.02 -32.76
N ARG A 6 5.50 28.83 -32.76
CA ARG A 6 4.82 29.48 -31.64
C ARG A 6 3.80 28.56 -30.99
N VAL A 7 3.71 28.69 -29.67
CA VAL A 7 2.52 28.46 -28.85
C VAL A 7 1.51 29.56 -29.17
N HIS A 8 0.22 29.24 -29.37
CA HIS A 8 -0.90 30.19 -29.18
C HIS A 8 -2.15 29.46 -28.62
N PRO A 9 -2.88 30.08 -27.68
CA PRO A 9 -3.98 29.51 -26.91
C PRO A 9 -5.35 29.66 -27.57
N ILE A 10 -6.30 28.80 -27.19
CA ILE A 10 -7.70 28.83 -27.62
C ILE A 10 -8.46 29.88 -26.80
N GLN A 11 -8.97 30.91 -27.50
CA GLN A 11 -9.82 31.97 -26.97
C GLN A 11 -11.23 31.47 -26.64
N CYS A 12 -11.75 31.93 -25.49
CA CYS A 12 -13.17 31.96 -25.16
C CYS A 12 -13.90 33.00 -26.02
N ALA A 13 -15.05 32.63 -26.59
CA ALA A 13 -15.99 33.56 -27.21
C ALA A 13 -17.36 33.41 -26.54
N LEU A 14 -17.84 34.51 -25.96
CA LEU A 14 -19.22 34.70 -25.51
C LEU A 14 -20.17 34.78 -26.72
N ALA A 15 -21.37 34.22 -26.59
CA ALA A 15 -22.54 34.67 -27.33
C ALA A 15 -23.77 34.69 -26.41
N LEU A 16 -24.27 35.90 -26.13
CA LEU A 16 -25.58 36.18 -25.55
C LEU A 16 -26.67 35.84 -26.57
N LEU A 17 -27.77 35.23 -26.13
CA LEU A 17 -29.08 35.45 -26.75
C LEU A 17 -30.17 35.51 -25.66
N LEU A 18 -30.75 36.70 -25.51
CA LEU A 18 -31.93 37.02 -24.70
C LEU A 18 -33.21 36.71 -25.50
N LEU A 19 -34.19 36.08 -24.86
CA LEU A 19 -35.61 36.18 -25.21
C LEU A 19 -36.45 36.18 -23.93
N LEU A 20 -37.08 37.32 -23.66
CA LEU A 20 -38.05 37.61 -22.61
C LEU A 20 -39.45 37.17 -23.06
N VAL A 21 -40.24 36.54 -22.19
CA VAL A 21 -41.69 36.81 -22.06
C VAL A 21 -42.11 36.66 -20.59
N ALA A 22 -42.90 37.63 -20.14
CA ALA A 22 -43.33 37.93 -18.77
C ALA A 22 -44.43 37.02 -18.21
N GLY A 23 -44.61 37.01 -16.88
CA GLY A 23 -45.87 36.55 -16.27
C GLY A 23 -45.92 36.37 -14.75
N CYS A 24 -46.29 37.45 -14.05
CA CYS A 24 -46.93 37.55 -12.73
C CYS A 24 -46.20 37.17 -11.42
N VAL A 25 -46.14 38.21 -10.59
CA VAL A 25 -45.85 38.26 -9.16
C VAL A 25 -47.06 37.78 -8.36
N THR A 26 -46.83 37.03 -7.27
CA THR A 26 -47.66 37.11 -6.06
C THR A 26 -46.75 37.18 -4.84
N THR A 27 -46.96 38.22 -4.04
CA THR A 27 -46.31 38.49 -2.76
C THR A 27 -47.08 37.82 -1.65
N THR A 28 -46.39 37.11 -0.75
CA THR A 28 -46.81 36.96 0.65
C THR A 28 -45.59 36.83 1.56
N SER A 29 -45.58 37.69 2.56
CA SER A 29 -44.59 37.85 3.63
C SER A 29 -44.67 36.77 4.70
N SER A 30 -43.54 36.26 5.18
CA SER A 30 -43.34 35.90 6.59
C SER A 30 -41.86 35.70 6.93
N THR A 31 -41.47 36.38 8.01
CA THR A 31 -40.31 36.33 8.92
C THR A 31 -39.31 35.16 8.89
N PRO A 32 -38.05 35.39 9.34
CA PRO A 32 -36.97 34.42 9.28
C PRO A 32 -37.01 33.47 10.48
N THR A 33 -36.86 32.18 10.20
CA THR A 33 -36.52 31.17 11.22
C THR A 33 -35.38 30.35 10.67
N THR A 34 -34.21 30.54 11.26
CA THR A 34 -33.12 29.56 11.28
C THR A 34 -33.64 28.22 11.79
N PRO A 35 -33.14 27.13 11.20
CA PRO A 35 -32.41 26.20 12.04
C PRO A 35 -31.00 26.01 11.49
N ASP A 36 -30.01 26.33 12.31
CA ASP A 36 -28.70 25.70 12.23
C ASP A 36 -28.90 24.19 12.18
N SER A 37 -28.57 23.59 11.06
CA SER A 37 -28.25 22.18 10.99
C SER A 37 -26.85 22.09 10.42
N SER A 38 -25.89 22.36 11.31
CA SER A 38 -24.53 21.87 11.19
C SER A 38 -24.61 20.34 11.19
N SER A 39 -24.79 19.75 10.01
CA SER A 39 -24.51 18.34 9.82
C SER A 39 -22.99 18.20 9.83
N THR A 40 -22.43 17.96 11.01
CA THR A 40 -21.07 17.48 11.14
C THR A 40 -21.01 16.16 10.38
N ALA A 41 -20.44 16.19 9.19
CA ALA A 41 -20.12 14.98 8.44
C ALA A 41 -19.11 14.21 9.30
N THR A 42 -19.63 13.27 10.08
CA THR A 42 -18.82 12.34 10.82
C THR A 42 -18.25 11.40 9.77
N THR A 43 -17.00 11.62 9.39
CA THR A 43 -16.24 10.66 8.60
C THR A 43 -16.20 9.37 9.40
N THR A 44 -17.15 8.49 9.13
CA THR A 44 -17.16 7.13 9.68
C THR A 44 -16.07 6.41 8.93
N THR A 45 -14.85 6.47 9.46
CA THR A 45 -13.78 5.56 9.07
C THR A 45 -14.23 4.18 9.54
N THR A 46 -14.95 3.46 8.68
CA THR A 46 -15.22 2.04 8.89
C THR A 46 -13.86 1.38 9.15
N PRO A 47 -13.63 0.77 10.33
CA PRO A 47 -12.38 0.09 10.58
C PRO A 47 -12.24 -0.98 9.51
N MET A 48 -11.09 -0.98 8.83
CA MET A 48 -10.74 -1.98 7.84
C MET A 48 -10.97 -3.35 8.48
N GLN A 49 -11.94 -4.11 7.96
CA GLN A 49 -12.39 -5.33 8.59
C GLN A 49 -11.31 -6.39 8.38
N LEU A 50 -10.47 -6.58 9.40
CA LEU A 50 -9.48 -7.66 9.45
C LEU A 50 -10.22 -8.97 9.72
N VAL A 51 -9.88 -10.03 8.99
CA VAL A 51 -10.38 -11.37 9.31
C VAL A 51 -9.69 -11.82 10.62
N PRO A 52 -10.44 -12.13 11.70
CA PRO A 52 -9.86 -12.52 12.99
C PRO A 52 -8.94 -13.74 12.86
N ALA A 53 -7.90 -13.79 13.71
CA ALA A 53 -6.90 -14.85 13.67
C ALA A 53 -7.49 -16.25 13.87
N SER A 54 -7.03 -17.24 13.09
CA SER A 54 -7.46 -18.65 13.19
C SER A 54 -6.57 -19.52 14.10
N GLY A 55 -5.35 -19.07 14.42
CA GLY A 55 -4.34 -19.79 15.20
C GLY A 55 -3.48 -20.77 14.38
N GLU A 56 -3.60 -20.74 13.06
CA GLU A 56 -2.88 -21.63 12.15
C GLU A 56 -1.38 -21.31 12.09
N LYS A 57 -0.59 -22.32 11.71
CA LYS A 57 0.86 -22.22 11.56
C LYS A 57 1.28 -22.61 10.15
N GLU A 58 2.48 -22.19 9.76
CA GLU A 58 3.10 -22.64 8.52
C GLU A 58 3.34 -24.15 8.58
N VAL A 59 2.95 -24.85 7.51
CA VAL A 59 3.14 -26.29 7.32
C VAL A 59 3.79 -26.56 5.96
N PRO A 60 4.47 -27.72 5.78
CA PRO A 60 4.92 -28.13 4.46
C PRO A 60 3.76 -28.22 3.47
N CYS A 61 3.95 -27.65 2.28
CA CYS A 61 2.92 -27.67 1.25
C CYS A 61 2.73 -29.07 0.63
N ASP A 62 1.48 -29.54 0.60
CA ASP A 62 1.08 -30.69 -0.24
C ASP A 62 0.55 -30.20 -1.61
N ALA A 63 1.48 -29.83 -2.48
CA ALA A 63 1.16 -29.40 -3.84
C ALA A 63 0.40 -30.48 -4.64
N LYS A 64 0.58 -31.77 -4.30
CA LYS A 64 -0.13 -32.87 -4.97
C LYS A 64 -1.61 -32.89 -4.58
N ALA A 65 -1.92 -32.68 -3.30
CA ALA A 65 -3.30 -32.58 -2.84
C ALA A 65 -4.03 -31.36 -3.44
N ILE A 66 -3.33 -30.23 -3.58
CA ILE A 66 -3.90 -29.02 -4.18
C ILE A 66 -4.13 -29.24 -5.69
N SER A 67 -3.13 -29.68 -6.44
CA SER A 67 -3.24 -29.96 -7.90
C SER A 67 -4.30 -31.01 -8.25
N ALA A 68 -4.56 -31.98 -7.38
CA ALA A 68 -5.57 -33.01 -7.60
C ALA A 68 -6.98 -32.43 -7.82
N SER A 69 -7.25 -31.21 -7.35
CA SER A 69 -8.53 -30.54 -7.52
C SER A 69 -8.70 -29.85 -8.89
N TYR A 70 -7.61 -29.67 -9.65
CA TYR A 70 -7.59 -28.89 -10.90
C TYR A 70 -7.11 -29.67 -12.13
N GLY A 71 -6.44 -30.82 -11.93
CA GLY A 71 -5.87 -31.59 -13.05
C GLY A 71 -4.64 -30.90 -13.69
N GLU A 72 -4.11 -29.86 -13.06
CA GLU A 72 -2.95 -29.09 -13.48
C GLU A 72 -1.90 -29.06 -12.37
N LYS A 73 -0.61 -29.00 -12.72
CA LYS A 73 0.45 -28.87 -11.72
C LYS A 73 0.36 -27.50 -11.05
N VAL A 74 0.50 -27.48 -9.73
CA VAL A 74 0.63 -26.23 -8.97
C VAL A 74 2.03 -26.12 -8.38
N LYS A 75 2.56 -24.90 -8.37
CA LYS A 75 3.75 -24.54 -7.61
C LYS A 75 3.32 -23.68 -6.43
N VAL A 76 3.26 -24.33 -5.27
CA VAL A 76 2.80 -23.72 -4.02
C VAL A 76 4.00 -23.24 -3.24
N GLU A 77 3.93 -22.03 -2.73
CA GLU A 77 5.06 -21.36 -2.07
C GLU A 77 5.00 -21.51 -0.55
N LYS A 78 3.83 -21.22 0.02
CA LYS A 78 3.58 -21.32 1.46
C LYS A 78 2.21 -21.91 1.73
N CYS A 79 2.12 -22.63 2.84
CA CYS A 79 0.90 -23.31 3.26
C CYS A 79 0.69 -23.21 4.77
N THR A 80 -0.58 -23.22 5.12
CA THR A 80 -1.12 -23.57 6.43
C THR A 80 -2.00 -24.80 6.27
N GLU A 81 -2.67 -25.24 7.33
CA GLU A 81 -3.57 -26.40 7.26
C GLU A 81 -4.74 -26.15 6.31
N THR A 82 -5.25 -24.90 6.25
CA THR A 82 -6.46 -24.59 5.47
C THR A 82 -6.25 -23.60 4.33
N TRP A 83 -5.09 -22.97 4.22
CA TRP A 83 -4.78 -22.02 3.16
C TRP A 83 -3.43 -22.26 2.52
N ALA A 84 -3.32 -21.92 1.24
CA ALA A 84 -2.06 -21.95 0.52
C ALA A 84 -1.99 -20.82 -0.51
N VAL A 85 -0.78 -20.43 -0.89
CA VAL A 85 -0.50 -19.46 -1.94
C VAL A 85 0.41 -20.06 -3.00
N GLY A 86 0.14 -19.77 -4.26
CA GLY A 86 1.00 -20.14 -5.38
C GLY A 86 0.27 -20.15 -6.71
N ASP A 87 0.89 -20.73 -7.72
CA ASP A 87 0.42 -20.60 -9.11
C ASP A 87 0.17 -21.97 -9.76
N THR A 88 -0.87 -22.03 -10.60
CA THR A 88 -1.10 -23.13 -11.54
C THR A 88 -0.11 -22.95 -12.68
N ASP A 89 0.76 -23.95 -12.90
CA ASP A 89 1.84 -23.97 -13.90
C ASP A 89 2.57 -22.63 -14.07
N ARG A 90 3.68 -22.44 -13.36
CA ARG A 90 4.45 -21.19 -13.41
C ARG A 90 5.02 -21.01 -14.82
N ASP A 91 4.30 -20.25 -15.64
CA ASP A 91 4.79 -19.79 -16.94
C ASP A 91 6.03 -18.93 -16.69
N SER A 92 7.21 -19.53 -16.89
CA SER A 92 8.49 -18.85 -16.71
C SER A 92 8.65 -17.64 -17.63
N TRP A 93 7.82 -17.51 -18.65
CA TRP A 93 7.78 -16.32 -19.51
C TRP A 93 7.05 -15.13 -18.85
N ASN A 94 6.03 -15.39 -18.03
CA ASN A 94 5.21 -14.35 -17.38
C ASN A 94 5.52 -14.18 -15.87
N CYS A 95 6.30 -15.09 -15.28
CA CYS A 95 6.58 -15.15 -13.85
C CYS A 95 8.08 -15.25 -13.55
N GLU A 96 8.59 -14.27 -12.82
CA GLU A 96 9.99 -14.21 -12.37
C GLU A 96 10.30 -15.32 -11.34
N ASP A 97 11.58 -15.44 -10.96
CA ASP A 97 12.02 -16.46 -10.00
C ASP A 97 11.35 -16.36 -8.63
N GLU A 98 11.02 -15.14 -8.23
CA GLU A 98 10.32 -14.80 -6.99
C GLU A 98 8.78 -14.95 -7.06
N GLY A 99 8.25 -15.33 -8.23
CA GLY A 99 6.82 -15.59 -8.47
C GLY A 99 6.19 -14.71 -9.55
N CYS A 100 4.91 -14.96 -9.82
CA CYS A 100 4.11 -14.16 -10.75
C CYS A 100 3.64 -12.86 -10.09
N ARG A 101 3.54 -11.72 -10.80
CA ARG A 101 3.01 -10.46 -10.20
C ARG A 101 1.64 -10.63 -9.52
N GLN A 102 0.83 -11.53 -10.06
CA GLN A 102 -0.44 -11.97 -9.49
C GLN A 102 -0.32 -13.45 -9.12
N THR A 103 -0.78 -13.84 -7.94
CA THR A 103 -0.74 -15.24 -7.49
C THR A 103 -2.07 -15.69 -6.89
N ARG A 104 -2.32 -16.99 -6.87
CA ARG A 104 -3.60 -17.56 -6.41
C ARG A 104 -3.58 -17.86 -4.92
N LEU A 105 -4.74 -17.67 -4.30
CA LEU A 105 -5.07 -18.17 -2.98
C LEU A 105 -5.89 -19.45 -3.10
N TYR A 106 -5.47 -20.49 -2.38
CA TYR A 106 -6.18 -21.75 -2.26
C TYR A 106 -6.70 -21.93 -0.85
N ARG A 107 -7.90 -22.49 -0.72
CA ARG A 107 -8.52 -22.81 0.56
C ARG A 107 -8.93 -24.28 0.59
N PHE A 108 -8.58 -24.97 1.66
CA PHE A 108 -9.08 -26.28 1.99
C PHE A 108 -10.34 -26.16 2.84
N ALA A 109 -11.45 -26.63 2.29
CA ALA A 109 -12.72 -26.70 2.99
C ALA A 109 -13.51 -27.90 2.46
N ASN A 110 -14.33 -28.52 3.30
CA ASN A 110 -15.18 -29.65 2.89
C ASN A 110 -14.38 -30.79 2.23
N ASN A 111 -13.20 -31.11 2.79
CA ASN A 111 -12.27 -32.13 2.29
C ASN A 111 -11.77 -31.90 0.85
N LYS A 112 -11.75 -30.65 0.39
CA LYS A 112 -11.31 -30.30 -0.96
C LYS A 112 -10.58 -28.96 -0.99
N TRP A 113 -9.54 -28.86 -1.82
CA TRP A 113 -8.89 -27.59 -2.16
C TRP A 113 -9.67 -26.87 -3.27
N SER A 114 -9.84 -25.56 -3.12
CA SER A 114 -10.51 -24.69 -4.09
C SER A 114 -9.77 -23.36 -4.22
N ASP A 115 -9.79 -22.75 -5.41
CA ASP A 115 -9.14 -21.47 -5.65
C ASP A 115 -10.15 -20.39 -5.31
N THR A 116 -9.69 -19.41 -4.54
CA THR A 116 -10.57 -18.43 -3.90
C THR A 116 -10.46 -17.08 -4.56
N ALA A 117 -9.24 -16.60 -4.80
CA ALA A 117 -8.97 -15.34 -5.45
C ALA A 117 -7.58 -15.33 -6.11
N ILE A 118 -7.38 -14.41 -7.05
CA ILE A 118 -6.08 -14.03 -7.61
C ILE A 118 -5.72 -12.66 -7.06
N CYS A 119 -4.53 -12.51 -6.51
CA CYS A 119 -4.11 -11.31 -5.79
C CYS A 119 -2.77 -10.74 -6.29
N LEU A 120 -2.66 -9.42 -6.32
CA LEU A 120 -1.42 -8.68 -6.59
C LEU A 120 -0.45 -8.84 -5.41
N ARG A 121 0.71 -9.45 -5.64
CA ARG A 121 1.70 -9.76 -4.59
C ARG A 121 2.29 -8.53 -3.92
N GLU A 122 2.31 -7.40 -4.62
CA GLU A 122 2.90 -6.14 -4.14
C GLU A 122 1.98 -5.36 -3.19
N LEU A 123 0.72 -5.79 -3.05
CA LEU A 123 -0.28 -5.18 -2.19
C LEU A 123 -0.62 -6.12 -1.02
N PRO A 124 -0.92 -5.57 0.17
CA PRO A 124 -1.30 -6.39 1.31
C PRO A 124 -2.71 -6.96 1.11
N LEU A 125 -2.98 -8.11 1.73
CA LEU A 125 -4.29 -8.77 1.64
C LEU A 125 -5.39 -8.04 2.42
N THR A 126 -5.03 -7.05 3.23
CA THR A 126 -5.97 -6.16 3.93
C THR A 126 -6.72 -5.20 2.99
N ARG A 127 -6.15 -4.88 1.82
CA ARG A 127 -6.80 -4.08 0.76
C ARG A 127 -7.45 -4.97 -0.29
N TYR A 128 -8.18 -6.00 0.12
CA TYR A 128 -8.69 -7.04 -0.77
C TYR A 128 -9.42 -6.49 -2.02
N ALA A 129 -10.16 -5.38 -1.91
CA ALA A 129 -10.83 -4.74 -3.04
C ALA A 129 -9.89 -4.14 -4.11
N SER A 130 -8.64 -3.86 -3.75
CA SER A 130 -7.59 -3.38 -4.67
C SER A 130 -6.57 -4.47 -4.98
N SER A 131 -6.40 -5.43 -4.07
CA SER A 131 -5.38 -6.47 -4.15
C SER A 131 -5.88 -7.71 -4.89
N CYS A 132 -7.16 -8.06 -4.78
CA CYS A 132 -7.65 -9.39 -5.10
C CYS A 132 -8.93 -9.40 -5.95
N PHE A 133 -9.03 -10.34 -6.87
CA PHE A 133 -10.20 -10.53 -7.73
C PHE A 133 -10.48 -12.01 -8.00
N VAL A 134 -11.72 -12.28 -8.41
CA VAL A 134 -12.20 -13.58 -8.86
C VAL A 134 -12.47 -13.49 -10.36
N PRO A 135 -11.85 -14.37 -11.18
CA PRO A 135 -12.07 -14.38 -12.63
C PRO A 135 -13.56 -14.41 -13.00
N ASN A 136 -13.98 -13.54 -13.92
CA ASN A 136 -15.36 -13.42 -14.40
C ASN A 136 -16.42 -13.02 -13.36
N VAL A 137 -16.02 -12.68 -12.12
CA VAL A 137 -16.95 -12.25 -11.05
C VAL A 137 -16.67 -10.81 -10.66
N GLY A 138 -15.42 -10.45 -10.37
CA GLY A 138 -15.04 -9.10 -9.94
C GLY A 138 -14.15 -9.11 -8.71
N LEU A 139 -14.26 -8.09 -7.85
CA LEU A 139 -13.44 -7.98 -6.64
C LEU A 139 -13.71 -9.13 -5.67
N ALA A 140 -12.65 -9.63 -5.03
CA ALA A 140 -12.78 -10.64 -3.99
C ALA A 140 -13.54 -10.06 -2.79
N THR A 141 -14.32 -10.90 -2.12
CA THR A 141 -14.94 -10.59 -0.83
C THR A 141 -14.08 -11.12 0.31
N ILE A 142 -14.32 -10.64 1.53
CA ILE A 142 -13.49 -10.93 2.70
C ILE A 142 -13.41 -12.43 3.05
N ASP A 143 -14.44 -13.22 2.72
CA ASP A 143 -14.51 -14.66 2.94
C ASP A 143 -13.62 -15.50 1.99
N LEU A 144 -13.09 -14.86 0.94
CA LEU A 144 -12.19 -15.45 -0.05
C LEU A 144 -10.71 -15.16 0.26
N ILE A 145 -10.43 -14.47 1.36
CA ILE A 145 -9.08 -14.10 1.81
C ILE A 145 -8.80 -14.78 3.16
N PRO A 146 -7.54 -15.20 3.42
CA PRO A 146 -7.19 -15.80 4.70
C PRO A 146 -7.40 -14.86 5.91
N PRO A 147 -7.65 -15.43 7.11
CA PRO A 147 -7.42 -14.80 8.41
C PRO A 147 -6.12 -14.01 8.49
N GLN A 148 -6.08 -12.94 9.29
CA GLN A 148 -4.93 -12.05 9.37
C GLN A 148 -3.62 -12.77 9.72
N ASP A 149 -3.64 -13.68 10.69
CA ASP A 149 -2.49 -14.48 11.10
C ASP A 149 -2.00 -15.42 9.99
N VAL A 150 -2.92 -16.08 9.29
CA VAL A 150 -2.63 -16.87 8.08
C VAL A 150 -2.05 -15.98 6.98
N ALA A 151 -2.63 -14.79 6.77
CA ALA A 151 -2.16 -13.83 5.78
C ALA A 151 -0.74 -13.33 6.10
N CYS A 152 -0.40 -13.14 7.39
CA CYS A 152 0.97 -12.81 7.82
C CYS A 152 1.97 -13.93 7.51
N ILE A 153 1.54 -15.19 7.58
CA ILE A 153 2.39 -16.34 7.24
C ILE A 153 2.60 -16.42 5.73
N LEU A 154 1.50 -16.36 4.98
CA LEU A 154 1.46 -16.68 3.55
C LEU A 154 1.90 -15.52 2.65
N TRP A 155 1.71 -14.27 3.05
CA TRP A 155 1.79 -13.12 2.14
C TRP A 155 2.94 -12.17 2.46
N PRO A 156 4.08 -12.21 1.73
CA PRO A 156 5.27 -11.42 2.05
C PRO A 156 5.05 -9.91 2.10
N ALA A 157 4.14 -9.38 1.28
CA ALA A 157 3.79 -7.96 1.36
C ALA A 157 3.23 -7.58 2.73
N ASN A 158 2.49 -8.47 3.40
CA ASN A 158 1.91 -8.11 4.68
C ASN A 158 2.97 -7.82 5.76
N SER A 159 4.17 -8.41 5.67
CA SER A 159 5.29 -8.14 6.58
C SER A 159 6.25 -7.07 6.06
N GLN A 160 5.94 -6.34 4.98
CA GLN A 160 6.81 -5.25 4.52
C GLN A 160 6.68 -4.04 5.44
N PRO A 161 7.78 -3.28 5.68
CA PRO A 161 7.78 -2.09 6.55
C PRO A 161 6.65 -1.08 6.25
N LYS A 162 6.33 -0.87 4.97
CA LYS A 162 5.25 0.04 4.55
C LYS A 162 3.83 -0.44 4.89
N TYR A 163 3.63 -1.73 5.14
CA TYR A 163 2.30 -2.32 5.34
C TYR A 163 2.08 -2.86 6.76
N VAL A 164 3.11 -3.07 7.58
CA VAL A 164 2.94 -3.68 8.92
C VAL A 164 2.08 -2.88 9.90
N LYS A 165 1.95 -1.55 9.73
CA LYS A 165 0.97 -0.77 10.50
C LYS A 165 -0.47 -1.15 10.13
N GLU A 166 -0.70 -1.37 8.86
CA GLU A 166 -2.01 -1.73 8.31
C GLU A 166 -2.34 -3.20 8.60
N THR A 167 -1.36 -4.09 8.43
CA THR A 167 -1.55 -5.54 8.50
C THR A 167 -1.32 -6.11 9.90
N GLN A 168 -0.66 -5.34 10.77
CA GLN A 168 -0.20 -5.76 12.12
C GLN A 168 0.64 -7.05 12.12
N CYS A 169 1.19 -7.42 10.96
CA CYS A 169 2.11 -8.53 10.87
C CYS A 169 3.48 -8.14 11.43
N VAL A 170 4.21 -9.12 11.93
CA VAL A 170 5.60 -8.93 12.32
C VAL A 170 6.45 -8.78 11.05
N PHE A 171 7.18 -7.67 10.92
CA PHE A 171 8.24 -7.56 9.91
C PHE A 171 9.56 -8.06 10.50
N ASP A 172 10.40 -8.65 9.64
CA ASP A 172 11.75 -9.04 10.03
C ASP A 172 12.70 -7.84 9.90
N GLU A 173 13.12 -7.30 11.04
CA GLU A 173 14.10 -6.22 11.12
C GLU A 173 15.47 -6.64 10.53
N SER A 174 15.77 -7.94 10.46
CA SER A 174 17.03 -8.41 9.87
C SER A 174 17.18 -8.00 8.40
N GLU A 175 16.07 -7.97 7.65
CA GLU A 175 16.05 -7.52 6.26
C GLU A 175 16.30 -6.01 6.14
N VAL A 176 15.76 -5.23 7.08
CA VAL A 176 16.04 -3.78 7.17
C VAL A 176 17.53 -3.55 7.43
N LEU A 177 18.12 -4.27 8.38
CA LEU A 177 19.54 -4.15 8.71
C LEU A 177 20.44 -4.57 7.54
N LYS A 178 20.13 -5.67 6.84
CA LYS A 178 20.83 -6.09 5.63
C LYS A 178 20.74 -5.03 4.52
N SER A 179 19.60 -4.36 4.39
CA SER A 179 19.42 -3.31 3.38
C SER A 179 20.44 -2.18 3.56
N PHE A 180 20.89 -1.89 4.79
CA PHE A 180 21.88 -0.86 5.10
C PHE A 180 23.31 -1.24 4.68
N GLU A 181 23.57 -2.51 4.35
CA GLU A 181 24.88 -2.95 3.86
C GLU A 181 25.04 -2.73 2.35
N THR A 182 23.91 -2.62 1.65
CA THR A 182 23.88 -2.43 0.19
C THR A 182 24.06 -0.96 -0.19
N LYS A 183 24.91 -0.70 -1.18
CA LYS A 183 25.06 0.65 -1.76
C LYS A 183 23.85 0.99 -2.64
N CYS A 184 23.58 2.28 -2.79
CA CYS A 184 22.62 2.76 -3.79
C CYS A 184 23.28 2.77 -5.17
N GLU A 185 22.62 2.20 -6.17
CA GLU A 185 23.07 2.26 -7.57
C GLU A 185 22.80 3.65 -8.19
N GLY A 186 21.84 4.38 -7.64
CA GLY A 186 21.50 5.75 -7.99
C GLY A 186 20.60 6.37 -6.93
N PHE A 187 20.40 7.69 -7.01
CA PHE A 187 19.51 8.42 -6.11
C PHE A 187 18.34 9.02 -6.90
N PHE A 188 17.13 8.87 -6.36
CA PHE A 188 15.90 9.29 -7.02
C PHE A 188 15.25 10.45 -6.28
N GLU A 189 14.84 11.48 -7.03
CA GLU A 189 14.20 12.66 -6.46
C GLU A 189 12.87 12.28 -5.80
N LYS A 190 12.71 12.67 -4.54
CA LYS A 190 11.49 12.45 -3.77
C LYS A 190 11.03 13.75 -3.11
N THR A 191 9.81 14.15 -3.42
CA THR A 191 9.21 15.40 -2.95
C THR A 191 8.15 15.23 -1.86
N THR A 192 7.80 13.98 -1.52
CA THR A 192 6.78 13.65 -0.52
C THR A 192 7.22 12.45 0.33
N LEU A 193 6.65 12.32 1.52
CA LEU A 193 6.81 11.12 2.35
C LEU A 193 6.13 9.90 1.68
N PRO A 194 6.57 8.67 1.99
CA PRO A 194 7.73 8.34 2.82
C PRO A 194 9.08 8.57 2.09
N LEU A 195 10.14 8.89 2.85
CA LEU A 195 11.52 8.87 2.38
C LEU A 195 12.21 7.56 2.78
N GLU A 196 12.98 6.95 1.89
CA GLU A 196 13.71 5.71 2.13
C GLU A 196 15.08 5.72 1.45
N LYS A 197 15.88 4.68 1.71
CA LYS A 197 17.23 4.51 1.17
C LYS A 197 17.23 4.74 -0.35
N CYS A 198 18.20 5.51 -0.83
CA CYS A 198 18.37 5.90 -2.23
C CYS A 198 17.42 7.00 -2.73
N HIS A 199 16.74 7.74 -1.84
CA HIS A 199 16.10 9.01 -2.19
C HIS A 199 17.04 10.22 -2.09
N GLN A 200 16.72 11.27 -2.84
CA GLN A 200 17.33 12.60 -2.76
C GLN A 200 16.27 13.70 -2.88
N GLY A 201 16.69 14.95 -2.65
CA GLY A 201 15.84 16.12 -2.84
C GLY A 201 15.74 17.00 -1.60
N ALA A 202 14.94 18.07 -1.70
CA ALA A 202 14.81 19.06 -0.64
C ALA A 202 14.28 18.47 0.68
N LEU A 203 13.36 17.51 0.60
CA LEU A 203 12.80 16.87 1.80
C LEU A 203 13.83 15.98 2.52
N VAL A 204 14.69 15.29 1.75
CA VAL A 204 15.82 14.52 2.30
C VAL A 204 16.81 15.44 3.02
N GLN A 205 17.14 16.60 2.43
CA GLN A 205 18.04 17.56 3.06
C GLN A 205 17.45 18.12 4.37
N GLN A 206 16.15 18.40 4.41
CA GLN A 206 15.49 18.83 5.64
C GLN A 206 15.54 17.73 6.71
N ALA A 207 15.22 16.48 6.36
CA ALA A 207 15.34 15.34 7.26
C ALA A 207 16.77 15.21 7.82
N LEU A 208 17.77 15.37 6.95
CA LEU A 208 19.17 15.24 7.32
C LEU A 208 19.59 16.30 8.35
N VAL A 209 19.24 17.57 8.11
CA VAL A 209 19.52 18.65 9.05
C VAL A 209 18.91 18.34 10.43
N LYS A 210 17.68 17.83 10.47
CA LYS A 210 17.03 17.42 11.74
C LYS A 210 17.76 16.28 12.44
N LEU A 211 18.17 15.24 11.72
CA LEU A 211 18.94 14.15 12.29
C LEU A 211 20.33 14.60 12.78
N GLN A 212 20.94 15.61 12.14
CA GLN A 212 22.20 16.22 12.58
C GLN A 212 22.01 17.08 13.84
N GLU A 213 20.97 17.91 13.91
CA GLU A 213 20.61 18.70 15.09
C GLU A 213 20.43 17.78 16.32
N LEU A 214 19.80 16.63 16.10
CA LEU A 214 19.57 15.59 17.11
C LEU A 214 20.77 14.64 17.33
N LYS A 215 21.88 14.84 16.61
CA LYS A 215 23.14 14.08 16.72
C LYS A 215 23.08 12.60 16.34
N TYR A 216 22.06 12.16 15.60
CA TYR A 216 22.03 10.81 15.00
C TYR A 216 22.97 10.70 13.81
N VAL A 217 23.27 11.82 13.15
CA VAL A 217 24.20 11.89 12.02
C VAL A 217 25.18 13.04 12.24
N ARG A 218 26.43 12.89 11.81
CA ARG A 218 27.44 13.96 11.92
C ARG A 218 27.86 14.49 10.55
N ASN A 219 28.25 13.62 9.62
CA ASN A 219 28.74 14.00 8.31
C ASN A 219 28.31 12.96 7.27
N VAL A 220 27.19 13.19 6.60
CA VAL A 220 26.75 12.38 5.46
C VAL A 220 26.46 13.29 4.29
N ASP A 221 26.48 12.70 3.09
CA ASP A 221 26.07 13.37 1.87
C ASP A 221 24.62 13.87 1.98
N ILE A 222 24.24 14.81 1.11
CA ILE A 222 22.87 15.37 1.01
C ILE A 222 21.80 14.36 0.53
N TYR A 223 22.15 13.08 0.50
CA TYR A 223 21.35 11.98 -0.02
C TYR A 223 20.93 11.02 1.10
N PHE A 224 19.78 10.36 0.94
CA PHE A 224 19.28 9.38 1.89
C PHE A 224 20.00 8.04 1.68
N GLY A 225 21.29 8.01 2.01
CA GLY A 225 22.15 6.83 1.88
C GLY A 225 22.01 5.86 3.07
N PRO A 226 22.80 4.77 3.09
CA PRO A 226 22.72 3.77 4.14
C PRO A 226 22.95 4.30 5.56
N GLU A 227 23.86 5.27 5.73
CA GLU A 227 24.11 5.89 7.05
C GLU A 227 22.90 6.69 7.55
N MET A 228 22.23 7.42 6.66
CA MET A 228 21.02 8.16 7.01
C MET A 228 19.85 7.21 7.33
N ALA A 229 19.70 6.11 6.60
CA ALA A 229 18.70 5.09 6.88
C ALA A 229 18.93 4.44 8.27
N ARG A 230 20.19 4.17 8.64
CA ARG A 230 20.56 3.68 9.98
C ARG A 230 20.23 4.72 11.07
N ALA A 231 20.52 6.00 10.82
CA ALA A 231 20.18 7.06 11.76
C ALA A 231 18.67 7.22 11.95
N VAL A 232 17.86 7.06 10.90
CA VAL A 232 16.40 7.02 11.03
C VAL A 232 15.95 5.81 11.85
N PHE A 233 16.56 4.64 11.63
CA PHE A 233 16.28 3.44 12.43
C PHE A 233 16.59 3.63 13.92
N GLU A 234 17.73 4.24 14.25
CA GLU A 234 18.11 4.58 15.63
C GLU A 234 17.15 5.62 16.23
N PHE A 235 16.83 6.67 15.49
CA PHE A 235 15.85 7.67 15.89
C PHE A 235 14.47 7.05 16.18
N GLN A 236 14.01 6.13 15.33
CA GLN A 236 12.77 5.39 15.55
C GLN A 236 12.84 4.54 16.81
N THR A 237 13.98 3.89 17.06
CA THR A 237 14.21 3.10 18.28
C THR A 237 14.05 3.95 19.54
N ASP A 238 14.73 5.10 19.59
CA ASP A 238 14.74 5.99 20.75
C ASP A 238 13.39 6.68 20.99
N ASN A 239 12.54 6.75 19.96
CA ASN A 239 11.21 7.36 20.03
C ASN A 239 10.06 6.34 20.07
N ASN A 240 10.33 5.05 20.28
CA ASN A 240 9.32 3.98 20.31
C ASN A 240 8.45 3.92 19.04
N LEU A 241 9.04 4.23 17.88
CA LEU A 241 8.43 4.09 16.58
C LEU A 241 8.79 2.74 15.96
N LEU A 242 8.05 2.37 14.90
CA LEU A 242 8.37 1.21 14.10
C LEU A 242 9.75 1.37 13.44
N ARG A 243 10.68 0.45 13.71
CA ARG A 243 12.09 0.54 13.31
C ARG A 243 12.31 0.09 11.87
N THR A 244 11.85 0.91 10.92
CA THR A 244 11.87 0.60 9.49
C THR A 244 13.08 1.20 8.76
N GLY A 245 13.73 2.23 9.35
CA GLY A 245 14.70 3.07 8.63
C GLY A 245 14.06 3.93 7.52
N ILE A 246 12.72 3.91 7.40
CA ILE A 246 11.92 4.70 6.46
C ILE A 246 11.34 5.88 7.21
N LEU A 247 11.50 7.07 6.65
CA LEU A 247 10.93 8.30 7.18
C LEU A 247 9.48 8.45 6.66
N ASP A 248 8.54 7.87 7.38
CA ASP A 248 7.09 8.00 7.13
C ASP A 248 6.45 9.19 7.86
N ASP A 249 5.14 9.39 7.72
CA ASP A 249 4.42 10.53 8.32
C ASP A 249 4.56 10.59 9.85
N GLU A 250 4.54 9.44 10.53
CA GLU A 250 4.71 9.39 11.99
C GLU A 250 6.15 9.72 12.40
N THR A 251 7.13 9.15 11.69
CA THR A 251 8.55 9.46 11.94
C THR A 251 8.83 10.93 11.69
N TRP A 252 8.28 11.50 10.62
CA TRP A 252 8.45 12.92 10.29
C TRP A 252 7.82 13.82 11.35
N LYS A 253 6.64 13.49 11.86
CA LYS A 253 5.96 14.25 12.91
C LYS A 253 6.79 14.34 14.19
N VAL A 254 7.51 13.27 14.55
CA VAL A 254 8.39 13.27 15.74
C VAL A 254 9.72 13.97 15.43
N LEU A 255 10.26 13.80 14.22
CA LEU A 255 11.53 14.39 13.80
C LEU A 255 11.46 15.91 13.60
N ASN A 256 10.30 16.39 13.14
CA ASN A 256 10.03 17.78 12.84
C ASN A 256 8.69 18.23 13.50
N PRO A 257 8.67 18.35 14.84
CA PRO A 257 7.49 18.72 15.61
C PRO A 257 7.08 20.19 15.45
#